data_AF-A0A0Y0MXK2-F1
#
_entry.id   AF-A0A0Y0MXK2-F1
#
_cell.length_a   1.000
_cell.length_b   1.000
_cell.length_c   1.000
_cell.angle_alpha   90.00
_cell.angle_beta   90.00
_cell.angle_gamma   90.00
#
_symmetry.space_group_name_H-M   'P 1'
#
loop_
_entity.id
_entity.type
_entity.pdbx_description
1 polymer ?
#
loop_
_entity_poly.entity_id
_entity_poly.type
_entity_poly.pdbx_seq_one_letter_code
_entity_poly.pdbx_strand_id
1 'polypeptide(L)'
;METAASTAPAQNEREARRGGRERNPNRGDRGARDAEKSQFLERVVTINRVSKVVKGGRRFSFTALVVVGDGNGLVGVGYGKAREVPTAISKGVEEAKKNFFRVPRVGSTIPHPVQGEAAAGVVLLRPAAAGTGVIAGGPVRAVLECAGIHDVLSKSLGSSNTINIVHATVAALQQLEEPRAVAARRGLAYDEVAPARLLRAEAQAAEAAAAAKAGA
;
A
#
# COMPACT_ATOMS: atom_id res chain seq x y z
N MET A 1 65.90 -40.08 55.18
CA MET A 1 64.80 -39.48 55.95
C MET A 1 63.54 -39.75 55.14
N GLU A 2 62.68 -40.65 55.61
CA GLU A 2 61.30 -40.97 55.15
C GLU A 2 61.09 -41.32 53.64
N THR A 3 60.63 -42.50 53.19
CA THR A 3 59.40 -43.29 53.46
C THR A 3 58.12 -42.44 53.43
N ALA A 4 57.05 -42.66 52.67
CA ALA A 4 56.59 -43.73 51.77
C ALA A 4 55.58 -43.08 50.76
N ALA A 5 54.60 -43.69 50.07
CA ALA A 5 54.09 -45.07 49.98
C ALA A 5 53.40 -45.30 48.60
N SER A 6 52.88 -46.50 48.36
CA SER A 6 51.84 -46.77 47.35
C SER A 6 50.44 -46.44 47.88
N THR A 7 49.43 -46.34 47.00
CA THR A 7 48.10 -47.01 47.09
C THR A 7 47.03 -46.29 46.23
N ALA A 8 46.34 -47.05 45.38
CA ALA A 8 44.98 -46.77 44.88
C ALA A 8 44.05 -47.86 45.47
N PRO A 9 42.70 -47.79 45.42
CA PRO A 9 41.81 -46.84 44.72
C PRO A 9 40.64 -46.31 45.59
N ALA A 10 39.66 -45.60 44.99
CA ALA A 10 38.22 -45.73 45.33
C ALA A 10 37.34 -45.02 44.29
N GLN A 11 36.22 -45.64 43.89
CA GLN A 11 35.18 -45.06 43.05
C GLN A 11 34.08 -44.44 43.92
N ASN A 12 33.43 -43.37 43.47
CA ASN A 12 31.99 -43.26 43.65
C ASN A 12 31.33 -42.32 42.63
N GLU A 13 30.20 -42.76 42.09
CA GLU A 13 29.45 -42.07 41.04
C GLU A 13 28.59 -40.94 41.63
N ARG A 14 28.45 -39.80 40.92
CA ARG A 14 27.24 -38.97 41.00
C ARG A 14 27.10 -37.99 39.83
N GLU A 15 25.93 -38.10 39.20
CA GLU A 15 25.27 -37.14 38.31
C GLU A 15 25.99 -36.68 37.02
N ALA A 16 25.54 -37.30 35.93
CA ALA A 16 25.60 -36.71 34.60
C ALA A 16 24.85 -35.36 34.56
N ARG A 17 25.58 -34.25 34.76
CA ARG A 17 25.07 -32.89 34.49
C ARG A 17 25.00 -32.65 32.98
N ARG A 18 23.95 -33.24 32.41
CA ARG A 18 23.45 -33.14 31.03
C ARG A 18 23.09 -31.67 30.72
N GLY A 19 24.12 -30.87 30.43
CA GLY A 19 24.02 -29.46 30.07
C GLY A 19 24.41 -29.21 28.61
N GLY A 20 23.98 -30.10 27.70
CA GLY A 20 24.18 -29.92 26.28
C GLY A 20 23.55 -28.60 25.84
N ARG A 21 24.38 -27.61 25.51
CA ARG A 21 23.91 -26.31 25.01
C ARG A 21 23.36 -26.51 23.60
N GLU A 22 22.09 -26.90 23.53
CA GLU A 22 21.35 -27.06 22.28
C GLU A 22 21.56 -25.83 21.41
N ARG A 23 22.31 -26.01 20.31
CA ARG A 23 22.38 -25.01 19.26
C ARG A 23 21.01 -24.97 18.62
N ASN A 24 20.16 -24.07 19.11
CA ASN A 24 18.85 -23.79 18.52
C ASN A 24 18.99 -23.74 16.99
N PRO A 25 18.48 -24.73 16.24
CA PRO A 25 18.72 -24.84 14.81
C PRO A 25 17.97 -23.76 14.02
N ASN A 26 17.06 -23.02 14.67
CA ASN A 26 16.26 -21.96 14.07
C ASN A 26 17.04 -20.65 13.80
N ARG A 27 18.32 -20.76 13.43
CA ARG A 27 19.16 -19.65 12.92
C ARG A 27 19.29 -19.66 11.39
N GLY A 28 18.67 -20.63 10.71
CA GLY A 28 18.59 -20.70 9.25
C GLY A 28 17.44 -19.89 8.64
N ASP A 29 16.29 -19.83 9.31
CA ASP A 29 15.07 -19.25 8.72
C ASP A 29 14.91 -17.74 9.00
N ARG A 30 15.86 -16.97 8.47
CA ARG A 30 15.71 -15.51 8.31
C ARG A 30 15.85 -15.04 6.86
N GLY A 31 16.23 -15.91 5.93
CA GLY A 31 16.34 -15.58 4.51
C GLY A 31 15.03 -15.71 3.72
N ALA A 32 14.03 -16.44 4.23
CA ALA A 32 12.81 -16.74 3.49
C ALA A 32 11.77 -15.59 3.46
N ARG A 33 11.88 -14.59 4.34
CA ARG A 33 10.91 -13.47 4.43
C ARG A 33 11.24 -12.27 3.55
N ASP A 34 12.47 -12.14 3.06
CA ASP A 34 12.92 -11.00 2.25
C ASP A 34 12.69 -11.20 0.73
N ALA A 35 12.09 -12.32 0.32
CA ALA A 35 11.96 -12.72 -1.09
C ALA A 35 10.53 -12.76 -1.65
N GLU A 36 9.50 -12.45 -0.84
CA GLU A 36 8.21 -12.04 -1.40
C GLU A 36 8.36 -10.66 -2.05
N LYS A 37 8.83 -10.67 -3.31
CA LYS A 37 8.82 -9.50 -4.19
C LYS A 37 7.41 -8.92 -4.16
N SER A 38 7.24 -7.81 -3.45
CA SER A 38 5.94 -7.17 -3.27
C SER A 38 5.33 -6.90 -4.65
N GLN A 39 4.21 -7.57 -4.94
CA GLN A 39 3.45 -7.42 -6.19
C GLN A 39 2.88 -6.00 -6.35
N PHE A 40 2.97 -5.19 -5.30
CA PHE A 40 2.50 -3.83 -5.22
C PHE A 40 3.46 -2.82 -5.88
N LEU A 41 2.88 -1.92 -6.67
CA LEU A 41 3.49 -0.72 -7.19
C LEU A 41 3.65 0.31 -6.07
N GLU A 42 4.89 0.65 -5.74
CA GLU A 42 5.23 1.64 -4.72
C GLU A 42 5.60 2.99 -5.40
N ARG A 43 4.90 4.07 -5.04
CA ARG A 43 5.12 5.43 -5.56
C ARG A 43 5.40 6.41 -4.42
N VAL A 44 6.61 6.99 -4.41
CA VAL A 44 6.96 8.08 -3.49
C VAL A 44 6.48 9.41 -4.07
N VAL A 45 5.57 10.09 -3.38
CA VAL A 45 4.92 11.32 -3.88
C VAL A 45 5.69 12.57 -3.49
N THR A 46 6.15 12.64 -2.24
CA THR A 46 6.96 13.76 -1.74
C THR A 46 7.85 13.33 -0.59
N ILE A 47 9.04 13.92 -0.52
CA ILE A 47 10.00 13.77 0.57
C ILE A 47 10.31 15.17 1.10
N ASN A 48 10.03 15.41 2.38
CA ASN A 48 10.32 16.68 3.06
C ASN A 48 11.40 16.49 4.12
N ARG A 49 12.33 17.45 4.24
CA ARG A 49 13.28 17.54 5.35
C ARG A 49 12.74 18.48 6.42
N VAL A 50 12.22 17.91 7.49
CA VAL A 50 11.72 18.66 8.67
C VAL A 50 12.84 18.85 9.69
N SER A 51 12.73 19.86 10.57
CA SER A 51 13.75 20.13 11.60
C SER A 51 13.15 20.49 12.95
N LYS A 52 13.75 19.98 14.04
CA LYS A 52 13.48 20.39 15.41
C LYS A 52 14.66 21.21 15.94
N VAL A 53 14.39 22.44 16.37
CA VAL A 53 15.40 23.31 17.01
C VAL A 53 15.70 22.79 18.43
N VAL A 54 16.96 22.84 18.83
CA VAL A 54 17.48 22.47 20.16
C VAL A 54 18.60 23.43 20.57
N LYS A 55 18.98 23.46 21.85
CA LYS A 55 19.98 24.41 22.40
C LYS A 55 21.34 24.46 21.69
N GLY A 56 21.69 23.42 20.92
CA GLY A 56 22.95 23.32 20.15
C GLY A 56 22.77 23.22 18.64
N GLY A 57 21.61 23.62 18.08
CA GLY A 57 21.39 23.64 16.62
C GLY A 57 20.04 23.05 16.19
N ARG A 58 20.00 22.38 15.03
CA ARG A 58 18.78 21.80 14.46
C ARG A 58 18.95 20.30 14.24
N ARG A 59 18.05 19.48 14.80
CA ARG A 59 17.95 18.05 14.50
C ARG A 59 17.04 17.87 13.29
N PHE A 60 17.61 17.43 12.17
CA PHE A 60 16.85 17.11 10.97
C PHE A 60 16.17 15.74 11.06
N SER A 61 15.10 15.56 10.30
CA SER A 61 14.43 14.29 10.04
C SER A 61 13.77 14.37 8.66
N PHE A 62 13.52 13.22 8.03
CA PHE A 62 12.83 13.15 6.75
C PHE A 62 11.45 12.55 6.92
N THR A 63 10.50 13.04 6.14
CA THR A 63 9.14 12.53 6.05
C THR A 63 8.85 12.18 4.60
N ALA A 64 8.36 10.98 4.33
CA ALA A 64 8.02 10.49 3.00
C ALA A 64 6.51 10.17 2.95
N LEU A 65 5.80 10.77 1.99
CA LEU A 65 4.45 10.34 1.63
C LEU A 65 4.56 9.30 0.52
N VAL A 66 4.07 8.10 0.80
CA VAL A 66 4.15 6.94 -0.10
C VAL A 66 2.75 6.43 -0.40
N VAL A 67 2.51 6.10 -1.66
CA VAL A 67 1.33 5.37 -2.12
C VAL A 67 1.77 3.97 -2.53
N VAL A 68 0.99 2.96 -2.17
CA VAL A 68 1.22 1.56 -2.52
C VAL A 68 -0.07 1.02 -3.12
N GLY A 69 -0.02 0.26 -4.20
CA GLY A 69 -1.21 -0.38 -4.76
C GLY A 69 -0.92 -1.53 -5.70
N ASP A 70 -1.91 -2.37 -5.99
CA ASP A 70 -1.76 -3.59 -6.79
C ASP A 70 -2.03 -3.40 -8.30
N GLY A 71 -2.35 -2.17 -8.73
CA GLY A 71 -2.78 -1.88 -10.09
C GLY A 71 -4.14 -2.52 -10.47
N ASN A 72 -4.89 -3.03 -9.48
CA ASN A 72 -6.13 -3.76 -9.67
C ASN A 72 -7.31 -3.26 -8.80
N GLY A 73 -7.12 -2.11 -8.15
CA GLY A 73 -8.12 -1.44 -7.33
C GLY A 73 -7.84 -1.49 -5.83
N LEU A 74 -6.74 -2.09 -5.38
CA LEU A 74 -6.28 -2.01 -3.99
C LEU A 74 -5.23 -0.91 -3.85
N VAL A 75 -5.48 0.09 -3.00
CA VAL A 75 -4.55 1.21 -2.76
C VAL A 75 -4.43 1.49 -1.26
N GLY A 76 -3.22 1.85 -0.83
CA GLY A 76 -2.93 2.33 0.51
C GLY A 76 -2.06 3.58 0.45
N VAL A 77 -2.19 4.45 1.45
CA VAL A 77 -1.37 5.65 1.61
C VAL A 77 -0.71 5.60 2.99
N GLY A 78 0.57 5.94 3.06
CA GLY A 78 1.35 5.95 4.29
C GLY A 78 2.29 7.15 4.39
N TYR A 79 2.59 7.56 5.62
CA TYR A 79 3.34 8.74 5.97
C TYR A 79 4.52 8.39 6.91
N GLY A 80 5.60 7.92 6.29
CA GLY A 80 6.77 7.50 7.05
C GLY A 80 7.63 8.67 7.53
N LYS A 81 8.16 8.57 8.75
CA LYS A 81 9.11 9.53 9.33
C LYS A 81 10.32 8.83 9.96
N ALA A 82 11.52 9.29 9.59
CA ALA A 82 12.78 8.76 10.13
C ALA A 82 13.89 9.82 10.11
N ARG A 83 15.11 9.45 10.53
CA ARG A 83 16.30 10.30 10.45
C ARG A 83 16.95 10.29 9.06
N GLU A 84 16.69 9.24 8.28
CA GLU A 84 17.24 9.00 6.94
C GLU A 84 16.09 8.79 5.95
N VAL A 85 16.34 9.06 4.67
CA VAL A 85 15.31 8.98 3.62
C VAL A 85 14.85 7.54 3.34
N PRO A 86 15.72 6.52 3.17
CA PRO A 86 15.27 5.15 2.89
C PRO A 86 14.39 4.60 4.01
N THR A 87 14.80 4.78 5.27
CA THR A 87 14.02 4.33 6.44
C THR A 87 12.70 5.09 6.60
N ALA A 88 12.58 6.32 6.08
CA ALA A 88 11.30 7.02 6.04
C ALA A 88 10.39 6.40 4.97
N ILE A 89 10.92 6.06 3.78
CA ILE A 89 10.15 5.41 2.71
C ILE A 89 9.65 4.03 3.17
N SER A 90 10.52 3.16 3.72
CA SER A 90 10.12 1.83 4.19
C SER A 90 8.99 1.88 5.23
N LYS A 91 9.04 2.83 6.17
CA LYS A 91 7.94 3.05 7.12
C LYS A 91 6.64 3.51 6.46
N GLY A 92 6.73 4.36 5.45
CA GLY A 92 5.57 4.78 4.65
C GLY A 92 4.95 3.61 3.90
N VAL A 93 5.77 2.71 3.35
CA VAL A 93 5.32 1.46 2.71
C VAL A 93 4.62 0.53 3.72
N GLU A 94 5.21 0.30 4.90
CA GLU A 94 4.61 -0.52 5.96
C GLU A 94 3.29 0.05 6.49
N GLU A 95 3.15 1.38 6.54
CA GLU A 95 1.91 2.04 6.95
C GLU A 95 0.85 1.97 5.84
N ALA A 96 1.22 2.23 4.59
CA ALA A 96 0.33 2.09 3.44
C ALA A 96 -0.23 0.65 3.34
N LYS A 97 0.62 -0.37 3.56
CA LYS A 97 0.22 -1.79 3.55
C LYS A 97 -0.77 -2.17 4.67
N LYS A 98 -0.89 -1.37 5.75
CA LYS A 98 -1.91 -1.55 6.80
C LYS A 98 -3.23 -0.87 6.46
N ASN A 99 -3.17 0.21 5.69
CA ASN A 99 -4.30 1.08 5.35
C ASN A 99 -4.78 0.87 3.91
N PHE A 100 -4.83 -0.39 3.45
CA PHE A 100 -5.37 -0.71 2.13
C PHE A 100 -6.89 -0.52 2.10
N PHE A 101 -7.37 0.14 1.06
CA PHE A 101 -8.78 0.27 0.71
C PHE A 101 -9.01 -0.17 -0.74
N ARG A 102 -10.22 -0.65 -1.03
CA ARG A 102 -10.64 -1.07 -2.36
C ARG A 102 -11.36 0.07 -3.09
N VAL A 103 -11.02 0.27 -4.35
CA VAL A 103 -11.55 1.31 -5.23
C VAL A 103 -12.52 0.68 -6.24
N PRO A 104 -13.80 1.10 -6.25
CA PRO A 104 -14.75 0.75 -7.31
C PRO A 104 -14.26 1.23 -8.69
N ARG A 105 -14.14 0.32 -9.65
CA ARG A 105 -13.77 0.60 -11.05
C ARG A 105 -14.69 -0.13 -12.03
N VAL A 106 -14.88 0.47 -13.21
CA VAL A 106 -15.59 -0.14 -14.34
C VAL A 106 -14.63 -0.14 -15.53
N GLY A 107 -14.07 -1.31 -15.85
CA GLY A 107 -12.98 -1.44 -16.82
C GLY A 107 -11.77 -0.59 -16.39
N SER A 108 -11.40 0.37 -17.23
CA SER A 108 -10.25 1.28 -17.03
C SER A 108 -10.56 2.59 -16.29
N THR A 109 -11.83 2.87 -15.95
CA THR A 109 -12.30 4.16 -15.42
C THR A 109 -13.15 4.04 -14.15
N ILE A 110 -13.51 5.18 -13.56
CA ILE A 110 -14.37 5.26 -12.36
C ILE A 110 -15.87 5.20 -12.72
N PRO A 111 -16.75 4.68 -11.83
CA PRO A 111 -18.20 4.59 -12.11
C PRO A 111 -18.86 5.94 -12.44
N HIS A 112 -18.61 6.99 -11.64
CA HIS A 112 -19.31 8.27 -11.71
C HIS A 112 -18.40 9.43 -11.27
N PRO A 113 -18.70 10.70 -11.63
CA PRO A 113 -17.92 11.84 -11.15
C PRO A 113 -18.13 12.07 -9.66
N VAL A 114 -17.04 12.37 -8.93
CA VAL A 114 -17.03 12.61 -7.48
C VAL A 114 -16.14 13.79 -7.13
N GLN A 115 -16.48 14.50 -6.04
CA GLN A 115 -15.67 15.57 -5.47
C GLN A 115 -15.30 15.20 -4.04
N GLY A 116 -14.05 14.79 -3.84
CA GLY A 116 -13.52 14.48 -2.52
C GLY A 116 -12.90 15.70 -1.87
N GLU A 117 -13.16 15.85 -0.56
CA GLU A 117 -12.65 16.94 0.25
C GLU A 117 -11.98 16.39 1.50
N ALA A 118 -10.77 16.88 1.80
CA ALA A 118 -10.04 16.53 3.02
C ALA A 118 -9.22 17.73 3.51
N ALA A 119 -9.51 18.20 4.71
CA ALA A 119 -9.02 19.48 5.22
C ALA A 119 -9.28 20.61 4.20
N ALA A 120 -8.23 21.23 3.65
CA ALA A 120 -8.34 22.26 2.61
C ALA A 120 -8.10 21.73 1.18
N GLY A 121 -7.90 20.42 1.01
CA GLY A 121 -7.77 19.78 -0.31
C GLY A 121 -9.14 19.46 -0.89
N VAL A 122 -9.39 19.90 -2.13
CA VAL A 122 -10.62 19.60 -2.89
C VAL A 122 -10.20 19.04 -4.24
N VAL A 123 -10.61 17.82 -4.55
CA VAL A 123 -10.25 17.10 -5.79
C VAL A 123 -11.51 16.61 -6.49
N LEU A 124 -11.73 17.11 -7.70
CA LEU A 124 -12.73 16.58 -8.62
C LEU A 124 -12.12 15.42 -9.41
N LEU A 125 -12.78 14.26 -9.39
CA LEU A 125 -12.51 13.13 -10.29
C LEU A 125 -13.72 12.96 -11.22
N ARG A 126 -13.46 12.82 -12.53
CA ARG A 126 -14.49 12.64 -13.56
C ARG A 126 -14.11 11.46 -14.46
N PRO A 127 -15.05 10.52 -14.73
CA PRO A 127 -14.78 9.41 -15.65
C PRO A 127 -14.49 9.91 -17.05
N ALA A 128 -13.63 9.17 -17.75
CA ALA A 128 -13.20 9.45 -19.10
C ALA A 128 -13.59 8.31 -20.05
N ALA A 129 -13.45 8.53 -21.36
CA ALA A 129 -13.56 7.45 -22.34
C ALA A 129 -12.27 6.61 -22.37
N ALA A 130 -12.36 5.36 -22.80
CA ALA A 130 -11.20 4.49 -22.95
C ALA A 130 -10.13 5.12 -23.88
N GLY A 131 -8.87 5.11 -23.47
CA GLY A 131 -7.75 5.71 -24.20
C GLY A 131 -7.53 7.21 -23.95
N THR A 132 -8.17 7.80 -22.94
CA THR A 132 -7.91 9.19 -22.51
C THR A 132 -6.62 9.31 -21.68
N GLY A 133 -6.26 8.27 -20.93
CA GLY A 133 -5.12 8.29 -20.01
C GLY A 133 -5.41 9.02 -18.68
N VAL A 134 -4.40 9.04 -17.80
CA VAL A 134 -4.48 9.63 -16.46
C VAL A 134 -4.14 11.12 -16.50
N ILE A 135 -5.15 11.96 -16.73
CA ILE A 135 -5.03 13.42 -16.72
C ILE A 135 -5.20 13.92 -15.28
N ALA A 136 -4.06 13.98 -14.58
CA ALA A 136 -4.00 14.31 -13.17
C ALA A 136 -2.71 15.04 -12.80
N GLY A 137 -2.78 15.89 -11.75
CA GLY A 137 -1.60 16.46 -11.12
C GLY A 137 -0.80 15.40 -10.37
N GLY A 138 0.51 15.56 -10.23
CA GLY A 138 1.45 14.54 -9.71
C GLY A 138 0.96 13.74 -8.48
N PRO A 139 0.44 14.38 -7.40
CA PRO A 139 -0.07 13.67 -6.24
C PRO A 139 -1.27 12.77 -6.52
N VAL A 140 -2.21 13.27 -7.32
CA VAL A 140 -3.43 12.55 -7.73
C VAL A 140 -3.08 11.41 -8.70
N ARG A 141 -2.17 11.68 -9.64
CA ARG A 141 -1.67 10.68 -10.62
C ARG A 141 -1.05 9.48 -9.92
N ALA A 142 -0.20 9.69 -8.91
CA ALA A 142 0.42 8.59 -8.16
C ALA A 142 -0.62 7.67 -7.50
N VAL A 143 -1.72 8.24 -6.98
CA VAL A 143 -2.83 7.45 -6.40
C VAL A 143 -3.58 6.67 -7.48
N LEU A 144 -3.93 7.30 -8.60
CA LEU A 144 -4.75 6.69 -9.66
C LEU A 144 -3.98 5.62 -10.46
N GLU A 145 -2.67 5.80 -10.66
CA GLU A 145 -1.79 4.78 -11.24
C GLU A 145 -1.70 3.54 -10.33
N CYS A 146 -1.45 3.71 -9.02
CA CYS A 146 -1.44 2.60 -8.06
C CYS A 146 -2.80 1.90 -7.96
N ALA A 147 -3.91 2.62 -8.22
CA ALA A 147 -5.26 2.06 -8.28
C ALA A 147 -5.54 1.21 -9.52
N GLY A 148 -4.71 1.27 -10.57
CA GLY A 148 -5.04 0.66 -11.86
C GLY A 148 -6.17 1.38 -12.60
N ILE A 149 -6.34 2.69 -12.36
CA ILE A 149 -7.25 3.52 -13.16
C ILE A 149 -6.40 4.13 -14.28
N HIS A 150 -6.73 3.77 -15.53
CA HIS A 150 -5.98 4.24 -16.70
C HIS A 150 -6.63 5.44 -17.37
N ASP A 151 -7.96 5.59 -17.28
CA ASP A 151 -8.71 6.63 -17.98
C ASP A 151 -9.50 7.50 -17.00
N VAL A 152 -9.02 8.72 -16.73
CA VAL A 152 -9.65 9.61 -15.74
C VAL A 152 -9.22 11.06 -15.93
N LEU A 153 -10.18 11.97 -15.83
CA LEU A 153 -9.95 13.40 -15.76
C LEU A 153 -10.01 13.85 -14.30
N SER A 154 -9.03 14.64 -13.86
CA SER A 154 -9.04 15.18 -12.50
C SER A 154 -8.55 16.61 -12.41
N LYS A 155 -9.03 17.33 -11.40
CA LYS A 155 -8.58 18.69 -11.09
C LYS A 155 -8.55 18.90 -9.57
N SER A 156 -7.41 19.36 -9.05
CA SER A 156 -7.37 19.99 -7.73
C SER A 156 -7.92 21.41 -7.83
N LEU A 157 -8.90 21.71 -6.99
CA LEU A 157 -9.60 23.00 -6.92
C LEU A 157 -9.29 23.76 -5.63
N GLY A 158 -8.75 23.08 -4.62
CA GLY A 158 -8.40 23.66 -3.31
C GLY A 158 -6.90 23.83 -3.10
N SER A 159 -6.42 23.39 -1.94
CA SER A 159 -5.01 23.50 -1.54
C SER A 159 -4.02 22.84 -2.52
N SER A 160 -2.86 23.47 -2.68
CA SER A 160 -1.69 22.94 -3.38
C SER A 160 -0.85 21.96 -2.55
N ASN A 161 -1.16 21.75 -1.27
CA ASN A 161 -0.40 20.84 -0.40
C ASN A 161 -0.65 19.38 -0.78
N THR A 162 0.41 18.72 -1.26
CA THR A 162 0.47 17.29 -1.63
C THR A 162 -0.23 16.35 -0.64
N ILE A 163 -0.05 16.53 0.68
CA ILE A 163 -0.65 15.64 1.68
C ILE A 163 -2.18 15.75 1.66
N ASN A 164 -2.70 16.99 1.65
CA ASN A 164 -4.13 17.25 1.60
C ASN A 164 -4.75 16.78 0.28
N ILE A 165 -4.04 16.97 -0.85
CA ILE A 165 -4.49 16.50 -2.17
C ILE A 165 -4.60 14.97 -2.19
N VAL A 166 -3.62 14.24 -1.67
CA VAL A 166 -3.67 12.77 -1.61
C VAL A 166 -4.82 12.32 -0.71
N HIS A 167 -4.99 12.89 0.49
CA HIS A 167 -6.10 12.54 1.37
C HIS A 167 -7.47 12.88 0.76
N ALA A 168 -7.60 14.01 0.04
CA ALA A 168 -8.83 14.37 -0.66
C ALA A 168 -9.11 13.43 -1.84
N THR A 169 -8.07 12.92 -2.50
CA THR A 169 -8.19 11.88 -3.53
C THR A 169 -8.65 10.55 -2.92
N VAL A 170 -8.11 10.15 -1.77
CA VAL A 170 -8.58 8.96 -1.04
C VAL A 170 -10.04 9.11 -0.63
N ALA A 171 -10.44 10.27 -0.10
CA ALA A 171 -11.83 10.57 0.23
C ALA A 171 -12.76 10.51 -1.01
N ALA A 172 -12.32 11.05 -2.15
CA ALA A 172 -13.06 10.94 -3.42
C ALA A 172 -13.28 9.48 -3.85
N LEU A 173 -12.23 8.66 -3.74
CA LEU A 173 -12.29 7.24 -4.12
C LEU A 173 -13.13 6.40 -3.15
N GLN A 174 -13.18 6.77 -1.86
CA GLN A 174 -14.03 6.12 -0.85
C GLN A 174 -15.52 6.49 -0.99
N GLN A 175 -15.84 7.63 -1.61
CA GLN A 175 -17.22 8.01 -1.95
C GLN A 175 -17.77 7.26 -3.18
N LEU A 176 -16.92 6.59 -3.97
CA LEU A 176 -17.38 5.80 -5.11
C LEU A 176 -18.20 4.60 -4.62
N GLU A 177 -19.26 4.30 -5.36
CA GLU A 177 -20.11 3.13 -5.14
C GLU A 177 -20.05 2.23 -6.38
N GLU A 178 -19.93 0.91 -6.19
CA GLU A 178 -20.06 -0.05 -7.29
C GLU A 178 -21.53 -0.04 -7.78
N PRO A 179 -21.80 0.12 -9.09
CA PRO A 179 -23.18 0.17 -9.62
C PRO A 179 -24.07 -1.01 -9.20
N ARG A 180 -23.47 -2.21 -9.07
CA ARG A 180 -24.15 -3.42 -8.57
C ARG A 180 -24.55 -3.31 -7.10
N ALA A 181 -23.72 -2.70 -6.25
CA ALA A 181 -24.06 -2.46 -4.85
C ALA A 181 -25.21 -1.44 -4.72
N VAL A 182 -25.27 -0.44 -5.61
CA VAL A 182 -26.40 0.51 -5.65
C VAL A 182 -27.70 -0.17 -6.08
N ALA A 183 -27.66 -1.06 -7.08
CA ALA A 183 -28.82 -1.85 -7.50
C ALA A 183 -29.32 -2.76 -6.36
N ALA A 184 -28.42 -3.51 -5.72
CA ALA A 184 -28.74 -4.36 -4.58
C ALA A 184 -29.36 -3.57 -3.40
N ARG A 185 -28.82 -2.40 -3.07
CA ARG A 185 -29.38 -1.51 -2.02
C ARG A 185 -30.77 -0.97 -2.37
N ARG A 186 -31.12 -0.86 -3.66
CA ARG A 186 -32.43 -0.40 -4.13
C ARG A 186 -33.43 -1.53 -4.42
N GLY A 187 -32.99 -2.79 -4.45
CA GLY A 187 -33.82 -3.93 -4.79
C GLY A 187 -34.27 -3.97 -6.26
N LEU A 188 -33.58 -3.24 -7.16
CA LEU A 188 -33.91 -3.12 -8.58
C LEU A 188 -32.98 -3.97 -9.44
N ALA A 189 -33.39 -4.26 -10.69
CA ALA A 189 -32.53 -4.95 -11.63
C ALA A 189 -31.33 -4.06 -12.03
N TYR A 190 -30.21 -4.70 -12.38
CA TYR A 190 -28.98 -3.99 -12.69
C TYR A 190 -29.13 -3.03 -13.88
N ASP A 191 -29.84 -3.47 -14.92
CA ASP A 191 -30.08 -2.72 -16.16
C ASP A 191 -30.98 -1.50 -15.97
N GLU A 192 -31.79 -1.45 -14.90
CA GLU A 192 -32.64 -0.30 -14.54
C GLU A 192 -31.86 0.80 -13.81
N VAL A 193 -30.73 0.45 -13.18
CA VAL A 193 -29.94 1.35 -12.33
C VAL A 193 -28.66 1.81 -13.05
N ALA A 194 -28.06 0.97 -13.88
CA ALA A 194 -26.85 1.28 -14.62
C ALA A 194 -27.17 2.04 -15.92
N PRO A 195 -26.71 3.30 -16.11
CA PRO A 195 -26.90 4.00 -17.38
C PRO A 195 -26.17 3.27 -18.50
N ALA A 196 -26.73 3.28 -19.72
CA ALA A 196 -26.25 2.54 -20.88
C ALA A 196 -24.75 2.69 -21.21
N ARG A 197 -24.10 3.79 -20.79
CA ARG A 197 -22.64 3.96 -20.90
C ARG A 197 -21.83 2.95 -20.07
N LEU A 198 -22.32 2.58 -18.88
CA LEU A 198 -21.66 1.62 -18.00
C LEU A 198 -21.93 0.18 -18.45
N LEU A 199 -23.14 -0.13 -18.92
CA LEU A 199 -23.46 -1.43 -19.53
C LEU A 199 -22.55 -1.73 -20.73
N ARG A 200 -22.35 -0.74 -21.62
CA ARG A 200 -21.40 -0.84 -22.75
C ARG A 200 -19.95 -0.99 -22.28
N ALA A 201 -19.54 -0.23 -21.26
CA ALA A 201 -18.17 -0.30 -20.73
C ALA A 201 -17.87 -1.64 -20.03
N GLU A 202 -18.83 -2.22 -19.30
CA GLU A 202 -18.69 -3.57 -18.74
C GLU A 202 -18.67 -4.64 -19.83
N ALA A 203 -19.52 -4.54 -20.86
CA ALA A 203 -19.49 -5.48 -22.00
C ALA A 203 -18.12 -5.45 -22.71
N GLN A 204 -17.61 -4.27 -23.04
CA GLN A 204 -16.27 -4.09 -23.63
C GLN A 204 -15.14 -4.58 -22.71
N ALA A 205 -15.26 -4.38 -21.39
CA ALA A 205 -14.28 -4.91 -20.43
C ALA A 205 -14.34 -6.45 -20.33
N ALA A 206 -15.54 -7.04 -20.41
CA ALA A 206 -15.72 -8.49 -20.43
C ALA A 206 -15.20 -9.12 -21.73
N GLU A 207 -15.45 -8.50 -22.88
CA GLU A 207 -14.89 -8.90 -24.18
C GLU A 207 -13.36 -8.82 -24.18
N ALA A 208 -12.79 -7.72 -23.68
CA ALA A 208 -11.33 -7.57 -23.55
C ALA A 208 -10.72 -8.63 -22.60
N ALA A 209 -11.38 -8.93 -21.49
CA ALA A 209 -10.95 -9.98 -20.56
C ALA A 209 -11.10 -11.40 -21.14
N ALA A 210 -12.10 -11.64 -22.00
CA ALA A 210 -12.28 -12.89 -22.72
C ALA A 210 -11.20 -13.07 -23.80
N ALA A 211 -10.91 -12.02 -24.58
CA ALA A 211 -9.84 -12.02 -25.57
C ALA A 211 -8.46 -12.25 -24.93
N ALA A 212 -8.18 -11.61 -23.78
CA ALA A 212 -6.94 -11.82 -23.03
C ALA A 212 -6.78 -13.25 -22.49
N LYS A 213 -7.89 -13.96 -22.22
CA LYS A 213 -7.89 -15.39 -21.84
C LYS A 213 -7.82 -16.35 -23.02
N ALA A 214 -8.14 -15.91 -24.24
CA ALA A 214 -8.09 -16.73 -25.45
C ALA A 214 -6.71 -16.66 -26.15
N GLY A 215 -5.87 -15.69 -25.79
CA GLY A 215 -4.51 -15.52 -26.30
C GLY A 215 -3.39 -16.01 -25.35
N ALA A 216 -3.74 -16.78 -24.32
CA ALA A 216 -2.83 -17.33 -23.30
C ALA A 216 -3.04 -18.85 -23.15
#